data_AF-A0AAV5U5N0-F1
#
_entry.id   AF-A0AAV5U5N0-F1
#
_cell.length_a   1.000
_cell.length_b   1.000
_cell.length_c   1.000
_cell.angle_alpha   90.00
_cell.angle_beta   90.00
_cell.angle_gamma   90.00
#
_symmetry.space_group_name_H-M   'P 1'
#
loop_
_entity.id
_entity.type
_entity.pdbx_description
1 polymer ?
#
loop_
_entity_poly.entity_id
_entity_poly.type
_entity_poly.pdbx_seq_one_letter_code
_entity_poly.pdbx_strand_id
1 'polypeptide(L)'
;NSNFVLKWEIDNAAATLATGKAESGVFNEGGFKWTAVVERRADAPFCDKAEFSLRCDVDHNLPWTCEVDAQIFVLRRDGRWIAFTSKNHFCFADVNSVWANKLQPWTTFT
;
A
#
# COMPACT_ATOMS: atom_id res chain seq x y z
N ASN A 1 -5.34 -10.86 -19.26
CA ASN A 1 -6.19 -10.24 -18.23
C ASN A 1 -5.98 -11.02 -16.94
N SER A 2 -5.03 -10.58 -16.11
CA SER A 2 -4.69 -11.23 -14.84
C SER A 2 -5.33 -10.46 -13.70
N ASN A 3 -6.14 -11.13 -12.88
CA ASN A 3 -6.70 -10.57 -11.66
C ASN A 3 -6.16 -11.38 -10.48
N PHE A 4 -5.63 -10.70 -9.47
CA PHE A 4 -5.03 -11.31 -8.29
C PHE A 4 -5.31 -10.46 -7.05
N VAL A 5 -5.20 -11.09 -5.88
CA VAL A 5 -5.41 -10.44 -4.57
C VAL A 5 -4.13 -10.53 -3.77
N LEU A 6 -3.58 -9.37 -3.41
CA LEU A 6 -2.44 -9.27 -2.50
C LEU A 6 -2.95 -9.10 -1.07
N LYS A 7 -2.43 -9.90 -0.14
CA LYS A 7 -2.76 -9.81 1.29
C LYS A 7 -1.49 -9.63 2.10
N TRP A 8 -1.47 -8.61 2.92
CA TRP A 8 -0.38 -8.32 3.84
C TRP A 8 -0.95 -8.02 5.22
N GLU A 9 -0.47 -8.77 6.21
CA GLU A 9 -0.77 -8.57 7.62
C GLU A 9 0.45 -7.98 8.32
N ILE A 10 0.22 -6.96 9.15
CA ILE A 10 1.27 -6.30 9.93
C ILE A 10 1.10 -6.72 11.38
N ASP A 11 1.99 -7.60 11.83
CA ASP A 11 2.07 -7.97 13.24
C ASP A 11 2.37 -6.73 14.10
N ASN A 12 1.57 -6.56 15.15
CA ASN A 12 1.65 -5.43 16.07
C ASN A 12 1.78 -4.07 15.37
N ALA A 13 0.88 -3.79 14.41
CA ALA A 13 0.91 -2.58 13.58
C ALA A 13 1.14 -1.27 14.36
N ALA A 14 0.58 -1.14 15.57
CA ALA A 14 0.78 0.05 16.41
C ALA A 14 2.26 0.25 16.81
N ALA A 15 2.94 -0.81 17.26
CA ALA A 15 4.36 -0.73 17.61
C ALA A 15 5.24 -0.56 16.36
N THR A 16 4.94 -1.29 15.29
CA THR A 16 5.69 -1.20 14.02
C THR A 16 5.61 0.20 13.43
N LEU A 17 4.43 0.82 13.41
CA LEU A 17 4.29 2.21 12.94
C LEU A 17 4.85 3.24 13.93
N ALA A 18 4.93 2.93 15.22
CA ALA A 18 5.66 3.77 16.17
C ALA A 18 7.16 3.82 15.85
N THR A 19 7.73 2.74 15.29
CA THR A 19 9.13 2.69 14.83
C THR A 19 9.38 3.35 13.47
N GLY A 20 8.32 3.72 12.74
CA GLY A 20 8.40 4.62 11.59
C GLY A 20 7.93 4.02 10.28
N LYS A 21 8.22 2.76 9.97
CA LYS A 21 7.87 2.15 8.67
C LYS A 21 7.66 0.64 8.80
N ALA A 22 6.69 0.13 8.05
CA ALA A 22 6.44 -1.29 7.80
C ALA A 22 6.48 -1.56 6.30
N GLU A 23 7.01 -2.71 5.89
CA GLU A 23 7.12 -3.12 4.49
C GLU A 23 6.71 -4.60 4.36
N SER A 24 5.98 -4.93 3.30
CA SER A 24 5.55 -6.29 3.02
C SER A 24 6.68 -7.12 2.43
N GLY A 25 6.47 -8.44 2.35
CA GLY A 25 7.22 -9.26 1.40
C GLY A 25 6.93 -8.87 -0.05
N VAL A 26 7.72 -9.39 -0.99
CA VAL A 26 7.51 -9.20 -2.43
C VAL A 26 6.44 -10.17 -2.93
N PHE A 27 5.40 -9.64 -3.57
CA PHE A 27 4.42 -10.44 -4.30
C PHE A 27 4.78 -10.46 -5.79
N ASN A 28 4.96 -11.65 -6.37
CA ASN A 28 5.32 -11.80 -7.78
C ASN A 28 4.06 -12.14 -8.58
N GLU A 29 3.40 -11.12 -9.14
CA GLU A 29 2.10 -11.27 -9.78
C GLU A 29 2.01 -10.46 -11.08
N GLY A 30 1.40 -11.03 -12.11
CA GLY A 30 1.25 -10.37 -13.41
C GLY A 30 2.58 -10.10 -14.15
N GLY A 31 3.67 -10.75 -13.76
CA GLY A 31 5.01 -10.49 -14.29
C GLY A 31 5.76 -9.34 -13.59
N PHE A 32 5.18 -8.79 -12.53
CA PHE A 32 5.75 -7.68 -11.75
C PHE A 32 5.95 -8.05 -10.30
N LYS A 33 6.79 -7.28 -9.62
CA LYS A 33 7.04 -7.33 -8.18
C LYS A 33 6.27 -6.24 -7.49
N TRP A 34 5.41 -6.64 -6.56
CA TRP A 34 4.61 -5.72 -5.77
C TRP A 34 5.10 -5.70 -4.33
N THR A 35 5.29 -4.50 -3.80
CA THR A 35 5.63 -4.28 -2.39
C THR A 35 4.72 -3.22 -1.82
N ALA A 36 4.05 -3.53 -0.72
CA ALA A 36 3.25 -2.58 0.03
C ALA A 36 4.08 -2.01 1.20
N VAL A 37 3.95 -0.72 1.43
CA VAL A 37 4.66 0.03 2.46
C VAL A 37 3.64 0.83 3.25
N VAL A 38 3.76 0.83 4.58
CA VAL A 38 3.08 1.81 5.42
C VAL A 38 4.12 2.54 6.23
N GLU A 39 4.13 3.86 6.16
CA GLU A 39 5.07 4.71 6.90
C GLU A 39 4.36 5.77 7.73
N ARG A 40 4.98 6.13 8.85
CA ARG A 40 4.47 7.16 9.73
C ARG A 40 4.89 8.54 9.21
N ARG A 41 3.92 9.42 9.01
CA ARG A 41 4.18 10.82 8.69
C ARG A 41 4.58 11.61 9.94
N ALA A 42 5.71 12.30 9.86
CA ALA A 42 6.25 13.11 10.95
C ALA A 42 5.57 14.48 11.10
N ASP A 43 4.93 14.97 10.04
CA ASP A 43 4.38 16.33 9.88
C ASP A 43 2.87 16.44 10.19
N ALA A 44 2.19 15.31 10.45
CA ALA A 44 0.74 15.30 10.63
C ALA A 44 0.29 15.52 12.09
N PRO A 45 -0.66 16.44 12.36
CA PRO A 45 -1.32 16.55 13.66
C PRO A 45 -2.02 15.23 14.00
N PHE A 46 -2.24 15.00 15.29
CA PHE A 46 -2.39 13.74 16.02
C PHE A 46 -3.09 12.52 15.37
N CYS A 47 -3.87 12.69 14.31
CA CYS A 47 -4.77 11.69 13.76
C CYS A 47 -4.37 11.15 12.35
N ASP A 48 -3.65 11.89 11.50
CA ASP A 48 -3.35 11.51 10.09
C ASP A 48 -1.92 10.97 9.88
N LYS A 49 -1.51 10.05 10.75
CA LYS A 49 -0.08 9.72 10.93
C LYS A 49 0.48 8.66 9.99
N ALA A 50 -0.25 8.15 9.01
CA ALA A 50 0.29 7.08 8.17
C ALA A 50 0.05 7.31 6.68
N GLU A 51 1.02 6.93 5.87
CA GLU A 51 0.94 6.86 4.42
C GLU A 51 1.04 5.41 4.01
N PHE A 52 0.18 4.99 3.08
CA PHE A 52 0.30 3.71 2.41
C PHE A 52 0.83 3.93 1.00
N SER A 53 1.81 3.13 0.62
CA SER A 53 2.41 3.15 -0.71
C SER A 53 2.42 1.75 -1.30
N LEU A 54 2.10 1.67 -2.59
CA LEU A 54 2.23 0.45 -3.39
C LEU A 54 3.34 0.68 -4.41
N ARG A 55 4.35 -0.19 -4.38
CA ARG A 55 5.43 -0.23 -5.35
C ARG A 55 5.19 -1.36 -6.34
N CYS A 56 5.44 -1.08 -7.61
CA CYS A 56 5.49 -2.04 -8.70
C CYS A 56 6.91 -2.01 -9.29
N ASP A 57 7.52 -3.17 -9.54
CA ASP A 57 8.89 -3.27 -10.05
C ASP A 57 9.06 -4.49 -10.97
N VAL A 58 10.21 -4.60 -11.62
CA VAL A 58 10.56 -5.73 -12.51
C VAL A 58 12.04 -6.09 -12.40
N ASP A 59 12.39 -7.35 -12.65
CA ASP A 59 13.76 -7.87 -12.49
C ASP A 59 14.75 -7.51 -13.60
N HIS A 60 14.34 -6.68 -14.57
CA HIS A 60 15.17 -6.32 -15.71
C HIS A 60 15.33 -4.81 -15.85
N ASN A 61 16.46 -4.39 -16.41
CA ASN A 61 16.77 -2.99 -16.65
C ASN A 61 16.20 -2.44 -17.98
N LEU A 62 15.24 -3.15 -18.60
CA LEU A 62 14.54 -2.64 -19.78
C LEU A 62 13.40 -1.70 -19.36
N PRO A 63 13.09 -0.68 -20.18
CA PRO A 63 11.93 0.17 -19.97
C PRO A 63 10.64 -0.67 -19.85
N TRP A 64 9.78 -0.28 -18.92
CA TRP A 64 8.55 -1.02 -18.64
C TRP A 64 7.44 -0.08 -18.18
N THR A 65 6.20 -0.54 -18.40
CA THR A 65 4.99 0.05 -17.85
C THR A 65 4.09 -1.05 -17.31
N CYS A 66 3.32 -0.73 -16.26
CA CYS A 66 2.32 -1.60 -15.68
C CYS A 66 1.05 -0.80 -15.42
N GLU A 67 -0.01 -1.14 -16.14
CA GLU A 67 -1.34 -0.56 -15.94
C GLU A 67 -2.18 -1.52 -15.11
N VAL A 68 -2.75 -1.01 -14.01
CA VAL A 68 -3.56 -1.81 -13.11
C VAL A 68 -4.77 -1.03 -12.62
N ASP A 69 -5.92 -1.69 -12.66
CA ASP A 69 -7.07 -1.25 -11.88
C ASP A 69 -7.00 -1.91 -10.50
N ALA A 70 -6.72 -1.14 -9.45
CA ALA A 70 -6.63 -1.69 -8.10
C ALA A 70 -7.64 -1.05 -7.16
N GLN A 71 -8.05 -1.85 -6.17
CA GLN A 71 -8.82 -1.40 -5.03
C GLN A 71 -8.12 -1.88 -3.77
N ILE A 72 -7.77 -0.95 -2.90
CA ILE A 72 -7.03 -1.25 -1.68
C ILE A 72 -8.01 -1.23 -0.52
N PHE A 73 -7.92 -2.25 0.34
CA PHE A 73 -8.75 -2.36 1.53
C PHE A 73 -7.88 -2.58 2.77
N VAL A 74 -8.36 -2.08 3.91
CA VAL A 74 -7.78 -2.34 5.22
C VAL A 74 -8.81 -3.07 6.07
N LEU A 75 -8.39 -4.18 6.70
CA LEU A 75 -9.21 -4.90 7.67
C LEU A 75 -8.96 -4.34 9.07
N ARG A 76 -10.03 -3.88 9.73
CA ARG A 76 -10.00 -3.40 11.11
C ARG A 76 -10.05 -4.56 12.10
N ARG A 77 -9.61 -4.30 13.34
CA ARG A 77 -9.76 -5.25 14.46
C ARG A 77 -11.22 -5.65 14.72
N ASP A 78 -12.16 -4.77 14.44
CA ASP A 78 -13.60 -5.05 14.56
C ASP A 78 -14.15 -5.93 13.41
N GLY A 79 -13.28 -6.42 12.52
CA GLY A 79 -13.63 -7.27 11.39
C GLY A 79 -14.18 -6.54 10.17
N ARG A 80 -14.27 -5.20 10.20
CA ARG A 80 -14.78 -4.42 9.06
C ARG A 80 -13.68 -4.10 8.06
N TRP A 81 -14.01 -4.28 6.79
CA TRP A 81 -13.19 -3.81 5.68
C TRP A 81 -13.49 -2.34 5.38
N ILE A 82 -12.44 -1.53 5.29
CA ILE A 82 -12.54 -0.14 4.81
C ILE A 82 -11.84 -0.06 3.46
N ALA A 83 -12.56 0.43 2.45
CA ALA A 83 -11.96 0.77 1.17
C ALA A 83 -11.08 2.01 1.34
N PHE A 84 -9.79 1.84 1.04
CA PHE A 84 -8.80 2.89 1.11
C PHE A 84 -8.76 3.72 -0.19
N THR A 85 -9.06 3.07 -1.31
CA THR A 85 -9.26 3.72 -2.60
C THR A 85 -10.60 3.30 -3.19
N SER A 86 -11.21 4.18 -3.97
CA SER A 86 -12.12 3.72 -5.04
C SER A 86 -11.34 2.84 -6.03
N LYS A 87 -12.05 2.06 -6.85
CA LYS A 87 -11.42 1.36 -7.98
C LYS A 87 -10.75 2.42 -8.86
N ASN A 88 -9.42 2.46 -8.81
CA ASN A 88 -8.62 3.48 -9.45
C ASN A 88 -7.71 2.81 -10.47
N HIS A 89 -7.50 3.52 -11.57
CA HIS A 89 -6.54 3.13 -12.59
C HIS A 89 -5.17 3.71 -12.21
N PHE A 90 -4.18 2.85 -12.08
CA PHE A 90 -2.80 3.21 -11.76
C PHE A 90 -1.90 2.83 -12.93
N CYS A 91 -0.95 3.72 -13.25
CA CYS A 91 0.09 3.47 -14.24
C CYS A 91 1.45 3.59 -13.54
N PHE A 92 2.15 2.47 -13.45
CA PHE A 92 3.50 2.38 -12.94
C PHE A 92 4.47 2.28 -14.11
N ALA A 93 5.65 2.87 -13.94
CA ALA A 93 6.73 2.81 -14.91
C ALA A 93 8.08 2.78 -14.19
N ASP A 94 9.16 2.51 -14.92
CA ASP A 94 10.53 2.60 -14.42
C ASP A 94 10.85 3.94 -13.73
N VAL A 95 10.32 5.05 -14.25
CA VAL A 95 10.46 6.40 -13.67
C VAL A 95 9.44 6.75 -12.58
N ASN A 96 8.36 5.96 -12.45
CA ASN A 96 7.28 6.18 -11.49
C ASN A 96 6.74 4.84 -10.98
N SER A 97 7.57 4.15 -10.20
CA SER A 97 7.32 2.79 -9.72
C SER A 97 6.52 2.74 -8.42
N VAL A 98 6.21 3.90 -7.82
CA VAL A 98 5.56 4.00 -6.52
C VAL A 98 4.33 4.89 -6.61
N TRP A 99 3.21 4.37 -6.13
CA TRP A 99 2.02 5.14 -5.82
C TRP A 99 1.88 5.25 -4.31
N ALA A 100 1.49 6.42 -3.81
CA ALA A 100 1.36 6.71 -2.39
C ALA A 100 0.07 7.48 -2.08
N ASN A 101 -0.57 7.18 -0.95
CA ASN A 101 -1.75 7.90 -0.48
C ASN A 101 -1.86 7.92 1.05
N LYS A 102 -2.49 8.97 1.57
CA LYS A 102 -2.61 9.23 3.01
C LYS A 102 -3.69 8.36 3.64
N LEU A 103 -3.37 7.71 4.76
CA LEU A 103 -4.34 7.06 5.63
C LEU A 103 -5.14 8.14 6.37
N GLN A 104 -6.46 8.13 6.16
CA GLN A 104 -7.40 8.96 6.93
C GLN A 104 -7.35 8.59 8.43
N PRO A 105 -7.78 9.50 9.32
CA PRO A 105 -7.31 9.47 10.69
C PRO A 105 -7.80 8.28 11.51
N TRP A 106 -6.90 7.67 12.29
CA TRP A 106 -7.18 6.51 13.17
C TRP A 106 -8.17 6.79 14.32
N THR A 107 -8.61 8.04 14.53
CA THR A 107 -9.48 8.41 15.66
C THR A 107 -10.97 8.14 15.45
N THR A 108 -11.40 7.70 14.28
CA THR A 108 -12.75 7.12 14.05
C THR A 108 -12.79 5.60 14.28
N PHE A 109 -11.77 5.04 14.95
CA PHE A 109 -11.55 3.60 15.08
C PHE A 109 -11.68 3.02 16.50
N THR A 110 -12.26 3.78 17.43
CA THR A 110 -12.74 3.27 18.73
C THR A 110 -14.24 3.05 18.73
#